data_AF-A0A957AI62-F1
#
_entry.id   AF-A0A957AI62-F1
#
_cell.length_a   1.000
_cell.length_b   1.000
_cell.length_c   1.000
_cell.angle_alpha   90.00
_cell.angle_beta   90.00
_cell.angle_gamma   90.00
#
_symmetry.space_group_name_H-M   'P 1'
#
loop_
_entity.id
_entity.type
_entity.pdbx_description
1 polymer ?
#
loop_
_entity_poly.entity_id
_entity_poly.type
_entity_poly.pdbx_seq_one_letter_code
_entity_poly.pdbx_strand_id
1 'polypeptide(L)'
;VIDHEGKMTAPAPAQFIGMPVLEARKAVVAALDEAGFLVKIEPHKMKVGFSQRTNVIVEPLPSDQWFVNVSGMAKASIEAVRAGRTRFYPEYRTADFYRWMENIHDWCISRQLWWGHRIPAWHCAECQAITVGREDPTACSKCGSAAIKQDDDVLDTWFSSGLWPLTTLGWPTPSADLDR
;
A
#
# COMPACT_ATOMS: atom_id res chain seq x y z
N VAL A 1 12.60 -9.55 12.26
CA VAL A 1 13.70 -10.49 11.95
C VAL A 1 14.18 -10.42 10.51
N ILE A 2 13.46 -9.74 9.59
CA ILE A 2 13.89 -9.49 8.21
C ILE A 2 13.92 -7.95 8.02
N ASP A 3 14.92 -7.43 7.31
CA ASP A 3 15.07 -6.01 6.96
C ASP A 3 14.55 -5.69 5.54
N HIS A 4 14.66 -4.43 5.12
CA HIS A 4 14.19 -3.96 3.81
C HIS A 4 15.04 -4.48 2.64
N GLU A 5 16.24 -4.97 2.91
CA GLU A 5 17.14 -5.59 1.93
C GLU A 5 16.87 -7.09 1.74
N GLY A 6 15.88 -7.64 2.46
CA GLY A 6 15.55 -9.07 2.41
C GLY A 6 16.61 -9.93 3.08
N LYS A 7 17.26 -9.41 4.12
CA LYS A 7 18.24 -10.11 4.95
C LYS A 7 17.74 -10.26 6.37
N MET A 8 18.27 -11.26 7.05
CA MET A 8 17.95 -11.49 8.45
C MET A 8 18.60 -10.42 9.33
N THR A 9 17.83 -9.90 10.28
CA THR A 9 18.27 -8.88 11.25
C THR A 9 17.78 -9.25 12.65
N ALA A 10 18.24 -8.52 13.66
CA ALA A 10 17.78 -8.69 15.03
C ALA A 10 16.23 -8.60 15.09
N PRO A 11 15.54 -9.42 15.90
CA PRO A 11 16.06 -10.35 16.91
C PRO A 11 16.32 -11.79 16.42
N ALA A 12 16.69 -12.02 15.15
CA ALA A 12 17.07 -13.35 14.70
C ALA A 12 18.33 -13.87 15.44
N PRO A 13 18.52 -15.20 15.60
CA PRO A 13 19.74 -15.76 16.16
C PRO A 13 21.00 -15.28 15.40
N ALA A 14 22.08 -14.99 16.15
CA ALA A 14 23.28 -14.34 15.62
C ALA A 14 23.89 -15.03 14.39
N GLN A 15 23.83 -16.37 14.35
CA GLN A 15 24.32 -17.18 13.24
C GLN A 15 23.59 -16.96 11.91
N PHE A 16 22.39 -16.36 11.91
CA PHE A 16 21.62 -16.08 10.70
C PHE A 16 21.64 -14.61 10.30
N ILE A 17 22.04 -13.70 11.18
CA ILE A 17 22.03 -12.25 10.91
C ILE A 17 22.89 -11.94 9.67
N GLY A 18 22.35 -11.12 8.76
CA GLY A 18 22.97 -10.73 7.50
C GLY A 18 22.74 -11.69 6.34
N MET A 19 22.25 -12.92 6.59
CA MET A 19 21.95 -13.88 5.53
C MET A 19 20.71 -13.44 4.72
N PRO A 20 20.72 -13.58 3.39
CA PRO A 20 19.51 -13.45 2.58
C PRO A 20 18.42 -14.43 3.03
N VAL A 21 17.15 -14.02 3.01
CA VAL A 21 16.02 -14.81 3.55
C VAL A 21 15.96 -16.24 2.99
N LEU A 22 16.21 -16.44 1.69
CA LEU A 22 16.17 -17.76 1.07
C LEU A 22 17.32 -18.68 1.52
N GLU A 23 18.49 -18.11 1.79
CA GLU A 23 19.64 -18.84 2.32
C GLU A 23 19.44 -19.15 3.80
N ALA A 24 18.99 -18.15 4.56
CA ALA A 24 18.62 -18.29 5.97
C ALA A 24 17.57 -19.40 6.16
N ARG A 25 16.58 -19.51 5.28
CA ARG A 25 15.58 -20.58 5.33
C ARG A 25 16.21 -21.97 5.31
N LYS A 26 17.22 -22.21 4.48
CA LYS A 26 17.93 -23.50 4.40
C LYS A 26 18.78 -23.74 5.66
N ALA A 27 19.50 -22.70 6.11
CA ALA A 27 20.35 -22.77 7.29
C ALA A 27 19.53 -23.02 8.58
N VAL A 28 18.36 -22.40 8.70
CA VAL A 28 17.44 -22.62 9.83
C VAL A 28 16.93 -24.05 9.87
N VAL A 29 16.57 -24.63 8.72
CA VAL A 29 16.13 -26.04 8.66
C VAL A 29 17.24 -26.98 9.11
N ALA A 30 18.49 -26.76 8.66
CA ALA A 30 19.64 -27.57 9.09
C ALA A 30 19.91 -27.44 10.60
N ALA A 31 19.85 -26.22 11.14
CA ALA A 31 20.04 -26.00 12.58
C ALA A 31 18.93 -26.63 13.44
N LEU A 32 17.68 -26.66 12.94
CA LEU A 32 16.58 -27.34 13.62
C LEU A 32 16.75 -28.86 13.61
N ASP A 33 17.32 -29.43 12.54
CA ASP A 33 17.63 -30.85 12.44
C ASP A 33 18.74 -31.26 13.42
N GLU A 34 19.85 -30.50 13.43
CA GLU A 34 20.97 -30.73 14.36
C GLU A 34 20.55 -30.63 15.83
N ALA A 35 19.65 -29.70 16.15
CA ALA A 35 19.11 -29.53 17.50
C ALA A 35 18.02 -30.56 17.87
N GLY A 36 17.61 -31.44 16.94
CA GLY A 36 16.58 -32.46 17.17
C GLY A 36 15.15 -31.91 17.24
N PHE A 37 14.90 -30.70 16.73
CA PHE A 37 13.57 -30.08 16.68
C PHE A 37 12.85 -30.31 15.35
N LEU A 38 13.52 -30.85 14.33
CA LEU A 38 12.92 -31.16 13.04
C LEU A 38 12.22 -32.52 13.09
N VAL A 39 10.88 -32.51 12.96
CA VAL A 39 10.08 -33.75 13.00
C VAL A 39 9.95 -34.40 11.62
N LYS A 40 9.68 -33.62 10.57
CA LYS A 40 9.41 -34.12 9.22
C LYS A 40 9.61 -33.03 8.17
N ILE A 41 10.07 -33.42 6.99
CA ILE A 41 10.04 -32.59 5.77
C ILE A 41 9.15 -33.30 4.75
N GLU A 42 8.19 -32.58 4.16
CA GLU A 42 7.38 -33.10 3.05
C GLU A 42 7.11 -32.03 1.98
N PRO A 43 6.95 -32.44 0.70
CA PRO A 43 6.54 -31.53 -0.35
C PRO A 43 5.16 -30.94 -0.05
N HIS A 44 5.06 -29.60 -0.06
CA HIS A 44 3.80 -28.90 0.15
C HIS A 44 3.56 -27.83 -0.92
N LYS A 45 2.38 -27.87 -1.54
CA LYS A 45 2.00 -26.89 -2.57
C LYS A 45 1.42 -25.64 -1.90
N MET A 46 2.23 -24.59 -1.84
CA MET A 46 1.85 -23.29 -1.27
C MET A 46 1.28 -22.34 -2.33
N LYS A 47 0.42 -21.41 -1.88
CA LYS A 47 0.06 -20.21 -2.65
C LYS A 47 0.96 -19.07 -2.18
N VAL A 48 2.01 -18.79 -2.94
CA VAL A 48 2.98 -17.72 -2.63
C VAL A 48 2.63 -16.48 -3.42
N GLY A 49 2.69 -15.30 -2.78
CA GLY A 49 2.50 -14.01 -3.44
C GLY A 49 3.73 -13.61 -4.23
N PHE A 50 3.54 -13.22 -5.48
CA PHE A 50 4.60 -12.73 -6.35
C PHE A 50 4.32 -11.30 -6.80
N SER A 51 5.38 -10.51 -6.93
CA SER A 51 5.31 -9.19 -7.54
C SER A 51 4.83 -9.34 -8.98
N GLN A 52 3.75 -8.63 -9.34
CA GLN A 52 3.19 -8.67 -10.70
C GLN A 52 4.20 -8.23 -11.76
N ARG A 53 5.15 -7.35 -11.42
CA ARG A 53 6.11 -6.76 -12.37
C ARG A 53 7.41 -7.56 -12.48
N THR A 54 7.96 -8.00 -11.36
CA THR A 54 9.29 -8.61 -11.30
C THR A 54 9.26 -10.11 -11.05
N ASN A 55 8.08 -10.67 -10.70
CA ASN A 55 7.89 -12.08 -10.38
C ASN A 55 8.78 -12.60 -9.23
N VAL A 56 9.28 -11.71 -8.38
CA VAL A 56 9.96 -12.07 -7.12
C VAL A 56 8.91 -12.32 -6.04
N ILE A 57 9.25 -13.15 -5.05
CA ILE A 57 8.38 -13.41 -3.89
C ILE A 57 8.20 -12.11 -3.12
N VAL A 58 6.96 -11.80 -2.74
CA VAL A 58 6.65 -10.63 -1.90
C VAL A 58 6.84 -11.01 -0.43
N GLU A 59 7.64 -10.22 0.27
CA GLU A 59 7.84 -10.34 1.70
C GLU A 59 6.94 -9.36 2.46
N PRO A 60 6.07 -9.84 3.37
CA PRO A 60 5.24 -8.96 4.18
C PRO A 60 6.09 -8.34 5.30
N LEU A 61 6.24 -7.02 5.27
CA LEU A 61 6.92 -6.25 6.31
C LEU A 61 5.97 -5.18 6.87
N PRO A 62 5.88 -5.03 8.21
CA PRO A 62 5.23 -3.87 8.81
C PRO A 62 5.95 -2.59 8.42
N SER A 63 5.20 -1.59 7.97
CA SER A 63 5.72 -0.28 7.61
C SER A 63 4.61 0.76 7.80
N ASP A 64 4.99 1.95 8.27
CA ASP A 64 4.08 3.10 8.32
C ASP A 64 3.82 3.57 6.88
N GLN A 65 2.56 3.63 6.50
CA GLN A 65 2.12 3.91 5.14
C GLN A 65 0.85 4.76 5.17
N TRP A 66 0.55 5.42 4.05
CA TRP A 66 -0.66 6.20 3.87
C TRP A 66 -1.81 5.31 3.40
N PHE A 67 -2.93 5.35 4.12
CA PHE A 67 -4.13 4.59 3.80
C PHE A 67 -5.33 5.50 3.59
N VAL A 68 -6.21 5.10 2.68
CA VAL A 68 -7.54 5.68 2.53
C VAL A 68 -8.56 4.71 3.12
N ASN A 69 -9.42 5.22 4.00
CA ASN A 69 -10.59 4.48 4.43
C ASN A 69 -11.61 4.42 3.28
N VAL A 70 -11.78 3.24 2.71
CA VAL A 70 -12.62 3.06 1.51
C VAL A 70 -14.05 2.62 1.83
N SER A 71 -14.36 2.33 3.09
CA SER A 71 -15.66 1.77 3.49
C SER A 71 -16.86 2.61 3.03
N GLY A 72 -16.77 3.93 3.19
CA GLY A 72 -17.81 4.87 2.73
C GLY A 72 -17.92 4.94 1.21
N MET A 73 -16.79 4.99 0.50
CA MET A 73 -16.74 4.99 -0.96
C MET A 73 -17.31 3.68 -1.53
N ALA A 74 -17.04 2.57 -0.85
CA ALA A 74 -17.51 1.26 -1.25
C ALA A 74 -19.03 1.15 -1.14
N LYS A 75 -19.57 1.59 0.00
CA LYS A 75 -21.02 1.67 0.22
C LYS A 75 -21.71 2.53 -0.85
N ALA A 76 -21.21 3.73 -1.11
CA ALA A 76 -21.78 4.63 -2.12
C ALA A 76 -21.77 4.01 -3.53
N SER A 77 -20.68 3.30 -3.87
CA SER A 77 -20.55 2.62 -5.17
C SER A 77 -21.52 1.44 -5.30
N ILE A 78 -21.68 0.63 -4.25
CA ILE A 78 -22.65 -0.47 -4.20
C ILE A 78 -24.08 0.07 -4.37
N GLU A 79 -24.43 1.14 -3.65
CA GLU A 79 -25.75 1.77 -3.73
C GLU A 79 -26.04 2.33 -5.13
N ALA A 80 -25.05 2.92 -5.81
CA ALA A 80 -25.21 3.40 -7.18
C ALA A 80 -25.56 2.28 -8.16
N VAL A 81 -24.91 1.12 -8.02
CA VAL A 81 -25.17 -0.05 -8.85
C VAL A 81 -26.52 -0.68 -8.52
N ARG A 82 -26.86 -0.83 -7.22
CA ARG A 82 -28.16 -1.36 -6.78
C ARG A 82 -29.33 -0.48 -7.23
N ALA A 83 -29.16 0.84 -7.24
CA ALA A 83 -30.15 1.79 -7.74
C ALA A 83 -30.22 1.85 -9.29
N GLY A 84 -29.39 1.10 -10.00
CA GLY A 84 -29.37 1.07 -11.47
C GLY A 84 -28.78 2.32 -12.13
N ARG A 85 -28.13 3.22 -11.36
CA ARG A 85 -27.40 4.39 -11.88
C ARG A 85 -26.15 3.98 -12.65
N THR A 86 -25.55 2.86 -12.26
CA THR A 86 -24.44 2.21 -12.98
C THR A 86 -24.87 0.79 -13.31
N ARG A 87 -24.68 0.37 -14.57
CA ARG A 87 -25.02 -0.98 -15.04
C ARG A 87 -23.78 -1.65 -15.63
N PHE A 88 -23.57 -2.92 -15.30
CA PHE A 88 -22.48 -3.70 -15.85
C PHE A 88 -22.96 -4.51 -17.06
N TYR A 89 -22.09 -4.62 -18.07
CA TYR A 89 -22.31 -5.51 -19.21
C TYR A 89 -21.07 -6.39 -19.41
N PRO A 90 -21.22 -7.73 -19.46
CA PRO A 90 -22.46 -8.50 -19.23
C PRO A 90 -22.89 -8.49 -17.76
N GLU A 91 -24.20 -8.63 -17.51
CA GLU A 91 -24.82 -8.46 -16.18
C GLU A 91 -24.24 -9.37 -15.09
N TYR A 92 -23.84 -10.60 -15.43
CA TYR A 92 -23.27 -11.53 -14.45
C TYR A 92 -22.00 -10.98 -13.75
N ARG A 93 -21.30 -10.00 -14.35
CA ARG A 93 -20.12 -9.35 -13.76
C ARG A 93 -20.46 -8.50 -12.53
N THR A 94 -21.72 -8.12 -12.33
CA THR A 94 -22.15 -7.39 -11.13
C THR A 94 -21.89 -8.19 -9.85
N ALA A 95 -21.95 -9.52 -9.91
CA ALA A 95 -21.64 -10.38 -8.76
C ALA A 95 -20.15 -10.29 -8.34
N ASP A 96 -19.23 -10.23 -9.30
CA ASP A 96 -17.80 -10.04 -9.02
C ASP A 96 -17.54 -8.68 -8.36
N PHE A 97 -18.21 -7.63 -8.84
CA PHE A 97 -18.15 -6.30 -8.26
C PHE A 97 -18.62 -6.29 -6.81
N TYR A 98 -19.82 -6.84 -6.52
CA TYR A 98 -20.32 -6.87 -5.13
C TYR A 98 -19.39 -7.64 -4.22
N ARG A 99 -18.93 -8.83 -4.63
CA ARG A 99 -17.97 -9.61 -3.84
C ARG A 99 -16.72 -8.81 -3.53
N TRP A 100 -16.20 -8.03 -4.47
CA TRP A 100 -15.01 -7.19 -4.23
C TRP A 100 -15.32 -6.02 -3.30
N MET A 101 -16.36 -5.23 -3.59
CA MET A 101 -16.70 -4.04 -2.82
C MET A 101 -17.14 -4.35 -1.39
N GLU A 102 -17.82 -5.47 -1.16
CA GLU A 102 -18.32 -5.87 0.17
C GLU A 102 -17.18 -6.38 1.08
N ASN A 103 -16.06 -6.81 0.51
CA ASN A 103 -14.90 -7.32 1.24
C ASN A 103 -13.66 -6.43 1.09
N ILE A 104 -13.82 -5.20 0.60
CA ILE A 104 -12.71 -4.29 0.38
C ILE A 104 -12.11 -3.82 1.71
N HIS A 105 -10.79 -3.71 1.74
CA HIS A 105 -10.05 -3.22 2.90
C HIS A 105 -9.44 -1.86 2.60
N ASP A 106 -9.03 -1.13 3.65
CA ASP A 106 -8.38 0.17 3.52
C ASP A 106 -7.21 0.11 2.53
N TRP A 107 -7.19 1.08 1.63
CA TRP A 107 -6.28 1.06 0.49
C TRP A 107 -5.00 1.79 0.85
N CYS A 108 -3.89 1.05 0.85
CA CYS A 108 -2.55 1.64 0.92
C CYS A 108 -2.26 2.43 -0.37
N ILE A 109 -2.18 3.75 -0.27
CA ILE A 109 -1.99 4.68 -1.40
C ILE A 109 -0.56 5.18 -1.54
N SER A 110 0.33 4.98 -0.57
CA SER A 110 1.74 5.37 -0.65
C SER A 110 2.60 4.32 -1.34
N ARG A 111 3.61 4.77 -2.08
CA ARG A 111 4.57 3.92 -2.77
C ARG A 111 5.97 4.53 -2.64
N GLN A 112 6.94 3.69 -2.30
CA GLN A 112 8.37 4.04 -2.28
C GLN A 112 8.95 3.94 -3.70
N LEU A 113 8.43 4.76 -4.61
CA LEU A 113 8.82 4.81 -6.01
C LEU A 113 9.30 6.22 -6.37
N TRP A 114 10.15 6.29 -7.39
CA TRP A 114 10.64 7.56 -7.93
C TRP A 114 9.60 8.28 -8.80
N TRP A 115 8.68 7.51 -9.41
CA TRP A 115 7.69 8.03 -10.34
C TRP A 115 6.30 8.03 -9.73
N GLY A 116 5.73 9.23 -9.60
CA GLY A 116 4.36 9.45 -9.15
C GLY A 116 4.19 10.87 -8.60
N HIS A 117 2.97 11.22 -8.24
CA HIS A 117 2.71 12.48 -7.56
C HIS A 117 3.15 12.35 -6.09
N ARG A 118 4.02 13.26 -5.61
CA ARG A 118 4.43 13.26 -4.21
C ARG A 118 3.23 13.45 -3.28
N ILE A 119 3.23 12.74 -2.16
CA ILE A 119 2.17 12.89 -1.16
C ILE A 119 2.26 14.31 -0.57
N PRO A 120 1.16 15.07 -0.51
CA PRO A 120 1.15 16.43 0.04
C PRO A 120 1.07 16.39 1.58
N ALA A 121 2.05 15.72 2.20
CA ALA A 121 2.22 15.64 3.64
C ALA A 121 3.64 16.08 4.01
N TRP A 122 3.77 16.83 5.10
CA TRP A 122 5.04 17.36 5.58
C TRP A 122 5.26 17.00 7.05
N HIS A 123 6.42 16.42 7.34
CA HIS A 123 6.84 15.98 8.67
C HIS A 123 7.67 17.07 9.33
N CYS A 124 7.31 17.46 10.56
CA CYS A 124 8.04 18.44 11.34
C CYS A 124 9.20 17.80 12.12
N ALA A 125 10.42 18.30 11.92
CA ALA A 125 11.61 17.80 12.61
C ALA A 125 11.58 18.05 14.13
N GLU A 126 10.89 19.11 14.57
CA GLU A 126 10.86 19.50 15.99
C GLU A 126 9.81 18.75 16.80
N CYS A 127 8.57 18.64 16.30
CA CYS A 127 7.45 18.08 17.06
C CYS A 127 6.87 16.79 16.47
N GLN A 128 7.44 16.29 15.37
CA GLN A 128 7.01 15.06 14.66
C GLN A 128 5.55 15.07 14.19
N ALA A 129 4.88 16.22 14.19
CA ALA A 129 3.55 16.36 13.65
C ALA A 129 3.57 16.39 12.13
N ILE A 130 2.50 15.86 11.53
CA ILE A 130 2.29 15.87 10.09
C ILE A 130 1.36 17.04 9.74
N THR A 131 1.77 17.83 8.75
CA THR A 131 0.96 18.91 8.15
C THR A 131 0.56 18.50 6.74
N VAL A 132 -0.71 18.64 6.39
CA VAL A 132 -1.26 18.34 5.06
C VAL A 132 -1.94 19.60 4.54
N GLY A 133 -1.72 19.94 3.28
CA GLY A 133 -2.21 21.18 2.66
C GLY A 133 -2.55 21.01 1.18
N ARG A 134 -3.39 21.92 0.66
CA ARG A 134 -3.61 22.07 -0.79
C ARG A 134 -2.50 22.87 -1.47
N GLU A 135 -1.87 23.75 -0.69
CA GLU A 135 -0.69 24.51 -1.05
C GLU A 135 0.45 24.06 -0.14
N ASP A 136 1.69 24.23 -0.61
CA ASP A 136 2.88 23.85 0.13
C ASP A 136 2.98 24.68 1.42
N PRO A 137 2.90 24.06 2.61
CA PRO A 137 3.04 24.79 3.86
C PRO A 137 4.47 25.30 4.02
N THR A 138 4.61 26.46 4.68
CA THR A 138 5.91 27.02 5.05
C THR A 138 6.27 26.79 6.53
N ALA A 139 5.30 26.32 7.32
CA ALA A 139 5.47 26.05 8.74
C ALA A 139 4.57 24.88 9.20
N CYS A 140 4.99 24.22 10.28
CA CYS A 140 4.22 23.17 10.93
C CYS A 140 2.91 23.73 11.49
N SER A 141 1.79 23.09 11.15
CA SER A 141 0.45 23.45 11.65
C SER A 141 0.27 23.34 13.17
N LYS A 142 1.17 22.61 13.86
CA LYS A 142 1.09 22.38 15.31
C LYS A 142 2.00 23.27 16.14
N CYS A 143 3.28 23.42 15.76
CA CYS A 143 4.27 24.18 16.54
C CYS A 143 4.78 25.46 15.87
N GLY A 144 4.40 25.73 14.61
CA GLY A 144 4.84 26.91 13.87
C GLY A 144 6.29 26.86 13.35
N SER A 145 7.03 25.78 13.58
CA SER A 145 8.39 25.63 13.06
C SER A 145 8.43 25.55 11.54
N ALA A 146 9.41 26.22 10.92
CA ALA A 146 9.71 26.11 9.49
C ALA A 146 10.49 24.83 9.12
N ALA A 147 10.93 24.04 10.12
CA ALA A 147 11.68 22.81 9.91
C ALA A 147 10.74 21.65 9.54
N ILE A 148 10.10 21.75 8.38
CA ILE A 148 9.22 20.73 7.82
C ILE A 148 9.80 20.16 6.52
N LYS A 149 9.64 18.86 6.31
CA LYS A 149 10.08 18.16 5.09
C LYS A 149 8.90 17.39 4.49
N GLN A 150 8.67 17.55 3.19
CA GLN A 150 7.66 16.79 2.47
C GLN A 150 8.00 15.29 2.49
N ASP A 151 6.98 14.45 2.61
CA ASP A 151 7.07 13.00 2.50
C ASP A 151 7.73 12.58 1.18
N ASP A 152 8.67 11.64 1.24
CA ASP A 152 9.42 11.18 0.07
C ASP A 152 8.60 10.17 -0.77
N ASP A 153 7.50 9.64 -0.21
CA ASP A 153 6.59 8.74 -0.90
C ASP A 153 5.79 9.43 -2.02
N VAL A 154 5.41 8.63 -3.01
CA VAL A 154 4.50 9.02 -4.09
C VAL A 154 3.17 8.27 -3.98
N LEU A 155 2.12 8.86 -4.54
CA LEU A 155 0.80 8.24 -4.65
C LEU A 155 0.83 7.07 -5.65
N ASP A 156 0.05 6.04 -5.33
CA ASP A 156 -0.23 4.93 -6.24
C ASP A 156 -0.76 5.43 -7.59
N THR A 157 -0.30 4.82 -8.69
CA THR A 157 -0.77 5.17 -10.03
C THR A 157 -2.29 4.96 -10.17
N TRP A 158 -2.86 4.00 -9.43
CA TRP A 158 -4.31 3.80 -9.39
C TRP A 158 -5.05 4.94 -8.70
N PHE A 159 -4.40 5.69 -7.79
CA PHE A 159 -4.98 6.86 -7.13
C PHE A 159 -5.29 7.96 -8.15
N SER A 160 -4.30 8.33 -8.97
CA SER A 160 -4.52 9.35 -10.01
C SER A 160 -5.42 8.83 -11.15
N SER A 161 -5.29 7.56 -11.53
CA SER A 161 -6.13 6.96 -12.58
C SER A 161 -7.62 6.94 -12.19
N GLY A 162 -7.92 6.73 -10.90
CA GLY A 162 -9.30 6.78 -10.39
C GLY A 162 -9.96 8.15 -10.53
N LEU A 163 -9.18 9.23 -10.70
CA LEU A 163 -9.67 10.59 -10.88
C LEU A 163 -9.91 10.97 -12.35
N TRP A 164 -9.62 10.07 -13.29
CA TRP A 164 -9.72 10.32 -14.73
C TRP A 164 -11.08 10.90 -15.19
N PRO A 165 -12.24 10.40 -14.72
CA PRO A 165 -13.54 10.96 -15.11
C PRO A 165 -13.77 12.40 -14.66
N LEU A 166 -12.93 12.93 -13.77
CA LEU A 166 -13.00 14.29 -13.25
C LEU A 166 -11.94 15.18 -13.90
N THR A 167 -10.68 14.74 -13.86
CA THR A 167 -9.52 15.54 -14.28
C THR A 167 -9.55 15.88 -15.77
N THR A 168 -10.07 14.98 -16.59
CA THR A 168 -10.24 15.24 -18.03
C THR A 168 -11.34 16.23 -18.35
N LEU A 169 -12.25 16.50 -17.41
CA LEU A 169 -13.34 17.45 -17.53
C LEU A 169 -13.04 18.79 -16.85
N GLY A 170 -11.78 19.03 -16.45
CA GLY A 170 -11.35 20.32 -15.90
C GLY A 170 -11.38 20.42 -14.37
N TRP A 171 -11.79 19.38 -13.65
CA TRP A 171 -11.57 19.30 -12.20
C TRP A 171 -10.06 19.38 -11.89
N PRO A 172 -9.62 20.12 -10.85
CA PRO A 172 -10.40 20.66 -9.72
C PRO A 172 -11.00 22.06 -9.94
N THR A 173 -10.82 22.67 -11.10
CA THR A 173 -11.41 23.98 -11.42
C THR A 173 -12.82 23.84 -11.99
N PRO A 174 -13.74 24.78 -11.72
CA PRO A 174 -15.03 24.80 -12.40
C PRO A 174 -14.87 24.85 -13.91
N SER A 175 -15.63 24.04 -14.62
CA SER A 175 -15.54 23.90 -16.07
C SER A 175 -16.91 23.55 -16.64
N ALA A 176 -17.24 24.10 -17.81
CA ALA A 176 -18.48 23.81 -18.49
C ALA A 176 -18.61 22.33 -18.91
N ASP A 177 -17.50 21.60 -19.05
CA ASP A 177 -17.53 20.17 -19.39
C ASP A 177 -17.79 19.29 -18.16
N LEU A 178 -17.40 19.74 -16.96
CA LEU A 178 -17.69 19.04 -15.70
C LEU A 178 -19.15 19.23 -15.25
N ASP A 179 -19.75 20.39 -15.57
CA ASP A 179 -21.11 20.76 -15.17
C ASP A 179 -22.21 20.21 -16.10
N ARG A 180 -21.84 19.54 -17.20
CA ARG A 180 -22.76 18.92 -18.17
C ARG A 180 -23.34 17.61 -17.67
#